data_AF-A0A2W4T7Z9-F1
#
_entry.id   AF-A0A2W4T7Z9-F1
#
_cell.length_a   1.000
_cell.length_b   1.000
_cell.length_c   1.000
_cell.angle_alpha   90.00
_cell.angle_beta   90.00
_cell.angle_gamma   90.00
#
_symmetry.space_group_name_H-M   'P 1'
#
loop_
_entity.id
_entity.type
_entity.pdbx_description
1 polymer ?
#
loop_
_entity_poly.entity_id
_entity_poly.type
_entity_poly.pdbx_seq_one_letter_code
_entity_poly.pdbx_strand_id
1 'polypeptide(L)'
;MEQAMTSDDNLKPRKPRSWGRIAWWVVAGLLVLWGIQAGVQSNLRLAIGFLVAAGLASPIGQAVLRHLLGKTAPKWVPGTLAIGIALAAIIASPAMEVPTAKEAAATEPTPSPPSPEDTLPGRITNQLQLVNILIRDDLNTQEGHRDDYETAVLRNELSQADDRGTLTFEALRAERQGRTVEDLVELMQRVSAYQAREFPRYRAGFTKQAYDTLWKDDIIVSARGDGNSTLRLRGYVFSANRNIAETHAGLVEGASRVRFKRIEFQAFEGGSVTSFDLETPADNEVGVWVGREFMSASRPGADEEVMLAPRN
;
A
#
# COMPACT_ATOMS: atom_id res chain seq x y z
N MET A 1 -27.94 74.30 -57.80
CA MET A 1 -28.13 74.60 -56.37
C MET A 1 -27.77 73.33 -55.63
N GLU A 2 -26.48 73.15 -55.34
CA GLU A 2 -25.86 73.54 -54.06
C GLU A 2 -26.43 72.72 -52.90
N GLN A 3 -25.70 71.66 -52.52
CA GLN A 3 -25.55 71.28 -51.12
C GLN A 3 -24.25 70.49 -50.96
N ALA A 4 -23.25 71.20 -50.45
CA ALA A 4 -22.01 70.68 -49.93
C ALA A 4 -22.28 69.89 -48.64
N MET A 5 -21.74 68.69 -48.54
CA MET A 5 -21.83 67.86 -47.33
C MET A 5 -20.41 67.60 -46.82
N THR A 6 -20.01 68.44 -45.88
CA THR A 6 -18.88 68.27 -44.96
C THR A 6 -19.30 67.29 -43.85
N SER A 7 -18.40 66.41 -43.40
CA SER A 7 -18.33 65.88 -42.04
C SER A 7 -17.20 64.82 -41.98
N ASP A 8 -15.96 65.20 -41.71
CA ASP A 8 -15.39 65.31 -40.35
C ASP A 8 -14.87 63.95 -39.84
N ASP A 9 -13.58 63.73 -40.12
CA ASP A 9 -12.76 62.59 -39.74
C ASP A 9 -12.51 62.58 -38.23
N ASN A 10 -13.33 61.83 -37.49
CA ASN A 10 -13.19 61.66 -36.05
C ASN A 10 -12.31 60.44 -35.71
N LEU A 11 -11.01 60.53 -35.98
CA LEU A 11 -10.01 59.52 -35.61
C LEU A 11 -9.72 59.60 -34.10
N LYS A 12 -10.44 58.80 -33.30
CA LYS A 12 -10.10 58.60 -31.89
C LYS A 12 -8.69 58.01 -31.75
N PRO A 13 -7.81 58.57 -30.90
CA PRO A 13 -6.47 58.03 -30.68
C PRO A 13 -6.56 56.64 -30.06
N ARG A 14 -6.04 55.63 -30.76
CA ARG A 14 -5.91 54.26 -30.24
C ARG A 14 -4.95 54.28 -29.06
N LYS A 15 -5.47 53.92 -27.87
CA LYS A 15 -4.66 53.79 -26.65
C LYS A 15 -3.49 52.82 -26.90
N PRO A 16 -2.25 53.17 -26.51
CA PRO A 16 -1.10 52.31 -26.70
C PRO A 16 -1.29 50.99 -25.94
N ARG A 17 -1.16 49.87 -26.66
CA ARG A 17 -1.16 48.52 -26.08
C ARG A 17 -0.02 48.46 -25.05
N SER A 18 -0.36 48.17 -23.79
CA SER A 18 0.56 48.22 -22.66
C SER A 18 1.55 47.04 -22.67
N TRP A 19 2.60 47.13 -23.49
CA TRP A 19 3.72 46.18 -23.50
C TRP A 19 4.38 46.03 -22.12
N GLY A 20 4.29 47.07 -21.26
CA GLY A 20 4.84 47.04 -19.91
C GLY A 20 4.28 45.93 -19.00
N ARG A 21 3.03 45.48 -19.20
CA ARG A 21 2.47 44.39 -18.38
C ARG A 21 3.09 43.04 -18.72
N ILE A 22 3.35 42.78 -20.01
CA ILE A 22 3.93 41.52 -20.46
C ILE A 22 5.39 41.42 -20.01
N ALA A 23 6.15 42.51 -20.16
CA ALA A 23 7.54 42.57 -19.68
C ALA A 23 7.64 42.30 -18.17
N TRP A 24 6.70 42.80 -17.37
CA TRP A 24 6.70 42.58 -15.92
C TRP A 24 6.47 41.12 -15.53
N TRP A 25 5.56 40.41 -16.22
CA TRP A 25 5.33 38.98 -15.99
C TRP A 25 6.52 38.10 -16.37
N VAL A 26 7.24 38.45 -17.45
CA VAL A 26 8.44 37.72 -17.87
C VAL A 26 9.56 37.87 -16.84
N VAL A 27 9.79 39.08 -16.33
CA VAL A 27 10.80 39.34 -15.29
C VAL A 27 10.45 38.62 -13.98
N ALA A 28 9.18 38.63 -13.57
CA ALA A 28 8.72 37.92 -12.38
C ALA A 28 8.91 36.39 -12.50
N GLY A 29 8.61 35.81 -13.67
CA GLY A 29 8.82 34.38 -13.93
C GLY A 29 10.30 33.98 -13.87
N LEU A 30 11.19 34.80 -14.42
CA LEU A 30 12.63 34.55 -14.37
C LEU A 30 13.20 34.60 -12.95
N LEU A 31 12.71 35.52 -12.10
CA LEU A 31 13.14 35.61 -10.69
C LEU A 31 12.71 34.38 -9.87
N VAL A 32 11.51 33.85 -10.11
CA VAL A 32 11.03 32.61 -9.45
C VAL A 32 11.87 31.41 -9.88
N LEU A 33 12.16 31.29 -11.19
CA LEU A 33 12.99 30.20 -11.71
C LEU A 33 14.42 30.26 -11.13
N TRP A 34 15.00 31.46 -11.06
CA TRP A 34 16.33 31.66 -10.47
C TRP A 34 16.36 31.33 -8.97
N GLY A 35 15.32 31.68 -8.21
CA GLY A 35 15.18 31.32 -6.79
C GLY A 35 15.08 29.81 -6.55
N ILE A 36 14.36 29.08 -7.42
CA ILE A 36 14.27 27.62 -7.36
C ILE A 36 15.64 27.00 -7.64
N GLN A 37 16.35 27.49 -8.67
CA GLN A 37 17.64 26.94 -9.08
C GLN A 37 18.75 27.24 -8.04
N ALA A 38 18.70 28.39 -7.37
CA ALA A 38 19.59 28.72 -6.25
C ALA A 38 19.26 27.94 -4.96
N GLY A 39 17.99 27.60 -4.73
CA GLY A 39 17.54 26.84 -3.56
C GLY A 39 17.97 25.37 -3.53
N VAL A 40 18.38 24.80 -4.66
CA VAL A 40 18.81 23.40 -4.78
C VAL A 40 20.20 23.15 -4.16
N GLN A 41 20.99 24.18 -3.86
CA GLN A 41 22.39 23.99 -3.44
C GLN A 41 22.78 24.55 -2.05
N SER A 42 22.01 25.42 -1.40
CA SER A 42 22.17 25.68 0.06
C SER A 42 21.16 26.70 0.59
N ASN A 43 20.56 26.38 1.74
CA ASN A 43 19.71 27.24 2.59
C ASN A 43 18.24 27.41 2.13
N LEU A 44 17.42 26.41 2.48
CA LEU A 44 15.95 26.46 2.50
C LEU A 44 15.39 27.76 3.11
N ARG A 45 16.09 28.35 4.09
CA ARG A 45 15.73 29.63 4.73
C ARG A 45 15.70 30.80 3.74
N LEU A 46 16.66 30.86 2.80
CA LEU A 46 16.68 31.90 1.77
C LEU A 46 15.55 31.71 0.75
N ALA A 47 15.29 30.47 0.35
CA ALA A 47 14.20 30.14 -0.57
C ALA A 47 12.83 30.52 0.01
N ILE A 48 12.59 30.24 1.28
CA ILE A 48 11.36 30.66 1.99
C ILE A 48 11.28 32.19 2.07
N GLY A 49 12.39 32.87 2.38
CA GLY A 49 12.44 34.34 2.41
C GLY A 49 12.05 34.98 1.06
N PHE A 50 12.56 34.44 -0.06
CA PHE A 50 12.20 34.91 -1.40
C PHE A 50 10.74 34.64 -1.76
N LEU A 51 10.19 33.47 -1.40
CA LEU A 51 8.79 33.14 -1.65
C LEU A 51 7.84 34.05 -0.87
N VAL A 52 8.14 34.35 0.39
CA VAL A 52 7.35 35.29 1.21
C VAL A 52 7.42 36.70 0.64
N ALA A 53 8.60 37.18 0.25
CA ALA A 53 8.76 38.49 -0.36
C ALA A 53 8.02 38.62 -1.70
N ALA A 54 8.09 37.60 -2.56
CA ALA A 54 7.36 37.56 -3.83
C ALA A 54 5.83 37.50 -3.63
N GLY A 55 5.37 36.71 -2.64
CA GLY A 55 3.97 36.65 -2.25
C GLY A 55 3.44 38.01 -1.81
N LEU A 56 4.16 38.72 -0.94
CA LEU A 56 3.80 40.06 -0.43
C LEU A 56 3.85 41.15 -1.50
N ALA A 57 4.69 41.00 -2.53
CA ALA A 57 4.74 41.92 -3.67
C ALA A 57 3.57 41.74 -4.66
N SER A 58 2.89 40.59 -4.63
CA SER A 58 1.74 40.31 -5.51
C SER A 58 0.49 41.10 -5.10
N PRO A 59 -0.44 41.39 -6.03
CA PRO A 59 -1.69 42.10 -5.72
C PRO A 59 -2.54 41.37 -4.66
N ILE A 60 -2.52 40.03 -4.68
CA ILE A 60 -3.25 39.16 -3.75
C ILE A 60 -2.61 39.25 -2.36
N GLY A 61 -1.28 39.14 -2.27
CA GLY A 61 -0.56 39.27 -1.01
C GLY A 61 -0.74 40.66 -0.37
N GLN A 62 -0.76 41.73 -1.17
CA GLN A 62 -1.09 43.06 -0.66
C GLN A 62 -2.53 43.18 -0.14
N ALA A 63 -3.49 42.51 -0.78
CA ALA A 63 -4.88 42.51 -0.31
C ALA A 63 -5.02 41.78 1.04
N VAL A 64 -4.36 40.62 1.18
CA VAL A 64 -4.32 39.87 2.45
C VAL A 64 -3.61 40.67 3.55
N LEU A 65 -2.47 41.29 3.24
CA LEU A 65 -1.73 42.11 4.21
C LEU A 65 -2.54 43.31 4.69
N ARG A 66 -3.27 43.99 3.79
CA ARG A 66 -4.20 45.08 4.16
C ARG A 66 -5.36 44.59 5.02
N HIS A 67 -5.86 43.38 4.76
CA HIS A 67 -6.90 42.79 5.58
C HIS A 67 -6.39 42.52 7.01
N LEU A 68 -5.16 41.99 7.13
CA LEU A 68 -4.53 41.70 8.43
C LEU A 68 -4.13 42.95 9.22
N LEU A 69 -3.64 43.99 8.55
CA LEU A 69 -3.22 45.24 9.21
C LEU A 69 -4.39 46.20 9.52
N GLY A 70 -5.61 45.87 9.09
CA GLY A 70 -6.80 46.70 9.31
C GLY A 70 -6.76 48.05 8.57
N LYS A 71 -7.74 48.91 8.87
CA LYS A 71 -7.93 50.22 8.17
C LYS A 71 -6.86 51.27 8.47
N THR A 72 -5.89 50.97 9.35
CA THR A 72 -4.86 51.92 9.81
C THR A 72 -3.59 51.88 8.96
N ALA A 73 -3.50 50.99 7.97
CA ALA A 73 -2.33 50.93 7.09
C ALA A 73 -2.21 52.19 6.21
N PRO A 74 -1.05 52.88 6.17
CA PRO A 74 -0.83 54.02 5.28
C PRO A 74 -1.04 53.62 3.82
N LYS A 75 -1.79 54.43 3.05
CA LYS A 75 -2.09 54.16 1.63
C LYS A 75 -0.85 54.11 0.72
N TRP A 76 0.33 54.46 1.25
CA TRP A 76 1.56 54.62 0.50
C TRP A 76 2.75 54.07 1.30
N VAL A 77 2.74 52.76 1.57
CA VAL A 77 3.99 52.07 1.91
C VAL A 77 4.57 51.57 0.58
N PRO A 78 5.61 52.22 0.02
CA PRO A 78 6.25 51.73 -1.19
C PRO A 78 6.74 50.30 -0.94
N GLY A 79 6.50 49.39 -1.89
CA GLY A 79 6.75 47.95 -1.71
C GLY A 79 8.19 47.62 -1.27
N THR A 80 9.13 48.53 -1.50
CA THR A 80 10.52 48.44 -1.04
C THR A 80 10.67 48.50 0.50
N LEU A 81 9.81 49.23 1.20
CA LEU A 81 9.86 49.38 2.66
C LEU A 81 9.32 48.12 3.37
N ALA A 82 8.30 47.47 2.80
CA ALA A 82 7.76 46.22 3.32
C ALA A 82 8.76 45.05 3.18
N ILE A 83 9.51 45.01 2.07
CA ILE A 83 10.60 44.04 1.87
C ILE A 83 11.74 44.30 2.87
N GLY A 84 12.08 45.56 3.13
CA GLY A 84 13.10 45.94 4.11
C GLY A 84 12.76 45.48 5.53
N ILE A 85 11.52 45.66 5.98
CA ILE A 85 11.07 45.23 7.32
C ILE A 85 11.04 43.69 7.43
N ALA A 86 10.60 42.98 6.38
CA ALA A 86 10.60 41.52 6.38
C ALA A 86 12.02 40.94 6.39
N LEU A 87 12.96 41.52 5.62
CA LEU A 87 14.37 41.12 5.68
C LEU A 87 15.00 41.45 7.03
N ALA A 88 14.72 42.63 7.60
CA ALA A 88 15.25 43.01 8.91
C ALA A 88 14.75 42.08 10.02
N ALA A 89 13.49 41.63 9.98
CA ALA A 89 12.96 40.66 10.94
C ALA A 89 13.60 39.26 10.81
N ILE A 90 13.93 38.84 9.59
CA ILE A 90 14.63 37.57 9.33
C ILE A 90 16.11 37.65 9.76
N ILE A 91 16.75 38.81 9.59
CA ILE A 91 18.16 39.05 9.99
C ILE A 91 18.29 39.29 11.50
N ALA A 92 17.32 39.95 12.14
CA ALA A 92 17.32 40.26 13.57
C ALA A 92 16.74 39.15 14.44
N SER A 93 16.14 38.10 13.84
CA SER A 93 15.81 36.89 14.58
C SER A 93 17.11 36.30 15.11
N PRO A 94 17.28 36.15 16.44
CA PRO A 94 18.49 35.54 16.98
C PRO A 94 18.65 34.19 16.31
N ALA A 95 19.83 33.96 15.72
CA ALA A 95 20.19 32.65 15.25
C ALA A 95 19.96 31.71 16.43
N MET A 96 18.92 30.87 16.37
CA MET A 96 18.89 29.68 17.20
C MET A 96 20.20 28.98 16.86
N GLU A 97 21.15 29.06 17.79
CA GLU A 97 22.41 28.38 17.73
C GLU A 97 22.06 26.91 17.52
N VAL A 98 22.20 26.45 16.28
CA VAL A 98 22.23 25.04 16.01
C VAL A 98 23.53 24.59 16.65
N PRO A 99 23.50 23.81 17.74
CA PRO A 99 24.71 23.41 18.43
C PRO A 99 25.63 22.79 17.41
N THR A 100 26.82 23.35 17.28
CA THR A 100 27.86 22.83 16.40
C THR A 100 28.21 21.44 16.91
N ALA A 101 28.22 20.46 16.00
CA ALA A 101 28.38 19.02 16.27
C ALA A 101 29.73 18.60 16.88
N LYS A 102 30.51 19.55 17.42
CA LYS A 102 31.82 19.32 18.00
C LYS A 102 31.86 19.48 19.52
N GLU A 103 30.80 19.97 20.15
CA GLU A 103 30.80 20.29 21.59
C GLU A 103 29.59 19.72 22.36
N ALA A 104 28.99 18.64 21.84
CA ALA A 104 27.96 17.83 22.53
C ALA A 104 28.41 16.38 22.79
N ALA A 105 29.73 16.15 22.93
CA ALA A 105 30.28 14.86 23.35
C ALA A 105 30.27 14.71 24.88
N ALA A 106 29.16 15.06 25.52
CA ALA A 106 28.88 14.81 26.93
C ALA A 106 27.50 14.13 27.04
N THR A 107 27.53 12.81 26.83
CA THR A 107 26.68 11.81 27.51
C THR A 107 25.17 12.04 27.54
N GLU A 108 24.53 12.32 26.40
CA GLU A 108 23.15 11.86 26.23
C GLU A 108 23.20 10.48 25.55
N PRO A 109 22.58 9.44 26.14
CA PRO A 109 22.55 8.13 25.52
C PRO A 109 21.82 8.27 24.18
N THR A 110 22.53 8.02 23.09
CA THR A 110 21.94 7.90 21.76
C THR A 110 20.71 6.99 21.90
N PRO A 111 19.49 7.48 21.62
CA PRO A 111 18.32 6.64 21.71
C PRO A 111 18.58 5.45 20.80
N SER A 112 18.56 4.26 21.39
CA SER A 112 18.79 3.04 20.62
C SER A 112 17.82 3.04 19.45
N PRO A 113 18.28 2.72 18.23
CA PRO A 113 17.37 2.63 17.09
C PRO A 113 16.19 1.73 17.49
N PRO A 114 14.95 2.13 17.17
CA PRO A 114 13.77 1.36 17.56
C PRO A 114 13.96 -0.09 17.11
N SER A 115 13.64 -1.03 18.00
CA SER A 115 13.71 -2.45 17.67
C SER A 115 12.93 -2.69 16.38
N PRO A 116 13.37 -3.59 15.47
CA PRO A 116 12.60 -3.92 14.27
C PRO A 116 11.14 -4.28 14.57
N GLU A 117 10.88 -4.86 15.74
CA GLU A 117 9.54 -5.20 16.26
C GLU A 117 8.67 -3.97 16.57
N ASP A 118 9.28 -2.82 16.87
CA ASP A 118 8.55 -1.58 17.16
C ASP A 118 8.14 -0.83 15.90
N THR A 119 8.71 -1.19 14.75
CA THR A 119 8.29 -0.62 13.47
C THR A 119 6.93 -1.18 13.07
N LEU A 120 6.06 -0.34 12.50
CA LEU A 120 4.75 -0.77 12.00
C LEU A 120 4.85 -2.04 11.11
N PRO A 121 5.84 -2.18 10.21
CA PRO A 121 6.03 -3.41 9.46
C PRO A 121 6.37 -4.63 10.31
N GLY A 122 7.25 -4.50 11.32
CA GLY A 122 7.57 -5.58 12.24
C GLY A 122 6.37 -6.06 13.05
N ARG A 123 5.50 -5.12 13.47
CA ARG A 123 4.23 -5.46 14.14
C ARG A 123 3.27 -6.20 13.23
N ILE A 124 3.13 -5.74 11.98
CA ILE A 124 2.30 -6.39 10.97
C ILE A 124 2.79 -7.82 10.72
N THR A 125 4.11 -8.04 10.57
CA THR A 125 4.68 -9.38 10.39
C THR A 125 4.39 -10.29 11.57
N ASN A 126 4.62 -9.83 12.80
CA ASN A 126 4.36 -10.63 14.01
C ASN A 126 2.86 -10.93 14.18
N GLN A 127 1.99 -9.95 13.95
CA GLN A 127 0.54 -10.17 14.01
C GLN A 127 0.04 -11.13 12.93
N LEU A 128 0.62 -11.11 11.73
CA LEU A 128 0.26 -12.04 10.66
C LEU A 128 0.80 -13.45 10.89
N GLN A 129 1.95 -13.60 11.54
CA GLN A 129 2.40 -14.90 12.04
C GLN A 129 1.44 -15.47 13.08
N LEU A 130 0.91 -14.62 13.98
CA LEU A 130 -0.14 -15.02 14.92
C LEU A 130 -1.44 -15.38 14.21
N VAL A 131 -1.81 -14.70 13.12
CA VAL A 131 -2.96 -15.06 12.30
C VAL A 131 -2.79 -16.46 11.71
N ASN A 132 -1.61 -16.81 11.17
CA ASN A 132 -1.34 -18.17 10.69
C ASN A 132 -1.48 -19.23 11.79
N ILE A 133 -1.12 -18.92 13.03
CA ILE A 133 -1.30 -19.81 14.18
C ILE A 133 -2.78 -19.91 14.56
N LEU A 134 -3.49 -18.79 14.64
CA LEU A 134 -4.90 -18.75 15.03
C LEU A 134 -5.84 -19.33 13.97
N ILE A 135 -5.51 -19.25 12.67
CA ILE A 135 -6.24 -19.96 11.61
C ILE A 135 -6.16 -21.46 11.85
N ARG A 136 -5.00 -21.96 12.32
CA ARG A 136 -4.82 -23.35 12.69
C ARG A 136 -5.79 -23.77 13.80
N ASP A 137 -6.02 -22.89 14.77
CA ASP A 137 -6.87 -23.18 15.93
C ASP A 137 -8.37 -22.95 15.66
N ASP A 138 -8.76 -21.91 14.89
CA ASP A 138 -10.17 -21.59 14.61
C ASP A 138 -10.79 -22.51 13.54
N LEU A 139 -9.99 -22.97 12.57
CA LEU A 139 -10.41 -24.06 11.67
C LEU A 139 -10.76 -25.34 12.45
N ASN A 140 -10.07 -25.58 13.57
CA ASN A 140 -10.35 -26.70 14.45
C ASN A 140 -11.55 -26.47 15.39
N THR A 141 -12.00 -25.21 15.55
CA THR A 141 -13.01 -24.84 16.56
C THR A 141 -14.39 -24.52 15.96
N GLN A 142 -14.49 -24.04 14.71
CA GLN A 142 -15.79 -23.69 14.09
C GLN A 142 -16.66 -24.89 13.63
N GLU A 143 -16.22 -26.14 13.77
CA GLU A 143 -16.96 -27.32 13.30
C GLU A 143 -18.15 -27.77 14.18
N GLY A 144 -18.50 -27.01 15.21
CA GLY A 144 -19.54 -27.36 16.19
C GLY A 144 -21.00 -27.22 15.73
N HIS A 145 -21.29 -26.73 14.51
CA HIS A 145 -22.68 -26.49 14.09
C HIS A 145 -22.93 -26.74 12.59
N ARG A 146 -23.26 -27.99 12.24
CA ARG A 146 -24.33 -28.36 11.29
C ARG A 146 -24.41 -29.88 11.13
N ASP A 147 -25.63 -30.38 11.23
CA ASP A 147 -26.03 -31.78 11.13
C ASP A 147 -25.78 -32.33 9.73
N ASP A 148 -24.96 -33.38 9.64
CA ASP A 148 -25.09 -34.48 8.68
C ASP A 148 -24.29 -35.67 9.25
N TYR A 149 -24.96 -36.78 9.58
CA TYR A 149 -24.33 -37.96 10.20
C TYR A 149 -23.18 -38.55 9.36
N GLU A 150 -23.19 -38.37 8.04
CA GLU A 150 -22.09 -38.79 7.15
C GLU A 150 -20.83 -37.91 7.33
N THR A 151 -21.00 -36.62 7.61
CA THR A 151 -19.86 -35.74 7.94
C THR A 151 -19.28 -36.05 9.31
N ALA A 152 -20.09 -36.56 10.25
CA ALA A 152 -19.59 -36.98 11.56
C ALA A 152 -18.71 -38.25 11.49
N VAL A 153 -19.00 -39.18 10.56
CA VAL A 153 -18.16 -40.37 10.33
C VAL A 153 -16.84 -39.98 9.64
N LEU A 154 -16.91 -39.17 8.58
CA LEU A 154 -15.71 -38.61 7.95
C LEU A 154 -14.91 -37.73 8.91
N ARG A 155 -15.57 -36.99 9.80
CA ARG A 155 -14.94 -36.18 10.85
C ARG A 155 -14.29 -37.04 11.93
N ASN A 156 -14.89 -38.17 12.33
CA ASN A 156 -14.26 -39.03 13.34
C ASN A 156 -13.01 -39.73 12.75
N GLU A 157 -13.02 -40.03 11.45
CA GLU A 157 -11.86 -40.54 10.73
C GLU A 157 -10.81 -39.44 10.43
N LEU A 158 -11.22 -38.19 10.18
CA LEU A 158 -10.31 -37.04 10.01
C LEU A 158 -9.74 -36.51 11.35
N SER A 159 -10.54 -36.50 12.42
CA SER A 159 -10.18 -35.97 13.75
C SER A 159 -9.17 -36.87 14.46
N GLN A 160 -9.19 -38.18 14.21
CA GLN A 160 -8.10 -39.07 14.63
C GLN A 160 -6.79 -38.82 13.88
N ALA A 161 -6.79 -37.93 12.88
CA ALA A 161 -5.69 -37.73 11.96
C ALA A 161 -5.20 -36.26 11.89
N ASP A 162 -5.65 -35.42 12.84
CA ASP A 162 -5.47 -33.96 12.82
C ASP A 162 -4.22 -33.43 13.55
N ASP A 163 -3.38 -34.30 14.15
CA ASP A 163 -2.21 -33.81 14.91
C ASP A 163 -1.00 -33.45 14.04
N ARG A 164 -0.92 -33.91 12.79
CA ARG A 164 0.16 -33.62 11.83
C ARG A 164 -0.42 -33.77 10.43
N GLY A 165 0.07 -33.03 9.43
CA GLY A 165 -0.36 -33.15 8.02
C GLY A 165 -0.08 -34.51 7.33
N THR A 166 -0.18 -35.61 8.06
CA THR A 166 -0.04 -37.03 7.73
C THR A 166 -1.34 -37.68 7.25
N LEU A 167 -2.41 -36.90 7.05
CA LEU A 167 -3.72 -37.43 6.67
C LEU A 167 -3.79 -38.08 5.28
N THR A 168 -2.91 -37.75 4.35
CA THR A 168 -2.86 -38.48 3.09
C THR A 168 -2.06 -39.77 3.23
N PHE A 169 -0.96 -39.78 4.00
CA PHE A 169 -0.07 -40.94 3.99
C PHE A 169 -0.40 -42.02 5.03
N GLU A 170 -0.88 -41.69 6.24
CA GLU A 170 -1.17 -42.72 7.25
C GLU A 170 -2.56 -43.34 7.05
N ALA A 171 -3.56 -42.58 6.59
CA ALA A 171 -4.85 -43.14 6.17
C ALA A 171 -4.70 -44.02 4.91
N LEU A 172 -3.99 -43.57 3.86
CA LEU A 172 -3.69 -44.41 2.68
C LEU A 172 -2.82 -45.63 3.04
N ARG A 173 -2.02 -45.57 4.12
CA ARG A 173 -1.13 -46.66 4.55
C ARG A 173 -1.81 -47.67 5.49
N ALA A 174 -2.73 -47.24 6.35
CA ALA A 174 -3.56 -48.12 7.16
C ALA A 174 -4.60 -48.88 6.30
N GLU A 175 -5.02 -48.27 5.19
CA GLU A 175 -6.07 -48.76 4.29
C GLU A 175 -5.58 -49.69 3.17
N ARG A 176 -4.26 -49.71 2.93
CA ARG A 176 -3.57 -50.68 2.06
C ARG A 176 -3.72 -52.15 2.52
N GLN A 177 -4.35 -52.39 3.66
CA GLN A 177 -4.66 -53.71 4.20
C GLN A 177 -5.93 -54.37 3.60
N GLY A 178 -6.55 -53.80 2.55
CA GLY A 178 -7.62 -54.50 1.83
C GLY A 178 -8.45 -53.72 0.81
N ARG A 179 -8.21 -52.41 0.59
CA ARG A 179 -8.96 -51.64 -0.43
C ARG A 179 -8.43 -51.82 -1.84
N THR A 180 -9.34 -51.74 -2.82
CA THR A 180 -9.01 -51.83 -4.25
C THR A 180 -8.47 -50.51 -4.78
N VAL A 181 -7.93 -50.51 -6.01
CA VAL A 181 -7.48 -49.27 -6.68
C VAL A 181 -8.68 -48.37 -6.98
N GLU A 182 -9.83 -48.98 -7.28
CA GLU A 182 -11.09 -48.31 -7.54
C GLU A 182 -11.55 -47.49 -6.32
N ASP A 183 -11.47 -48.07 -5.12
CA ASP A 183 -11.84 -47.39 -3.87
C ASP A 183 -10.99 -46.13 -3.63
N LEU A 184 -9.69 -46.21 -3.92
CA LEU A 184 -8.75 -45.08 -3.78
C LEU A 184 -9.07 -43.96 -4.76
N VAL A 185 -9.41 -44.30 -6.01
CA VAL A 185 -9.81 -43.31 -7.02
C VAL A 185 -11.09 -42.60 -6.60
N GLU A 186 -12.07 -43.34 -6.08
CA GLU A 186 -13.33 -42.76 -5.59
C GLU A 186 -13.09 -41.83 -4.39
N LEU A 187 -12.22 -42.24 -3.46
CA LEU A 187 -11.83 -41.40 -2.33
C LEU A 187 -11.15 -40.10 -2.79
N MET A 188 -10.19 -40.18 -3.72
CA MET A 188 -9.51 -38.99 -4.26
C MET A 188 -10.49 -38.02 -4.92
N GLN A 189 -11.49 -38.53 -5.66
CA GLN A 189 -12.53 -37.70 -6.28
C GLN A 189 -13.40 -36.99 -5.23
N ARG A 190 -13.78 -37.70 -4.16
CA ARG A 190 -14.55 -37.11 -3.06
C ARG A 190 -13.77 -36.02 -2.33
N VAL A 191 -12.48 -36.27 -2.02
CA VAL A 191 -11.60 -35.28 -1.38
C VAL A 191 -11.41 -34.06 -2.29
N SER A 192 -11.17 -34.28 -3.59
CA SER A 192 -11.03 -33.21 -4.58
C SER A 192 -12.27 -32.31 -4.65
N ALA A 193 -13.46 -32.90 -4.70
CA ALA A 193 -14.73 -32.16 -4.73
C ALA A 193 -14.99 -31.41 -3.41
N TYR A 194 -14.67 -32.01 -2.27
CA TYR A 194 -14.76 -31.36 -0.97
C TYR A 194 -13.83 -30.14 -0.90
N GLN A 195 -12.56 -30.29 -1.26
CA GLN A 195 -11.58 -29.21 -1.26
C GLN A 195 -12.02 -28.04 -2.15
N ALA A 196 -12.48 -28.33 -3.37
CA ALA A 196 -12.99 -27.31 -4.30
C ALA A 196 -14.12 -26.45 -3.69
N ARG A 197 -14.95 -27.05 -2.82
CA ARG A 197 -16.05 -26.36 -2.14
C ARG A 197 -15.60 -25.58 -0.90
N GLU A 198 -14.66 -26.12 -0.12
CA GLU A 198 -14.30 -25.53 1.18
C GLU A 198 -13.18 -24.47 1.08
N PHE A 199 -12.23 -24.57 0.14
CA PHE A 199 -11.15 -23.57 0.02
C PHE A 199 -11.65 -22.11 -0.14
N PRO A 200 -12.71 -21.81 -0.92
CA PRO A 200 -13.30 -20.47 -0.94
C PRO A 200 -13.76 -19.95 0.43
N ARG A 201 -14.21 -20.84 1.32
CA ARG A 201 -14.62 -20.50 2.69
C ARG A 201 -13.40 -20.29 3.59
N TYR A 202 -12.38 -21.13 3.46
CA TYR A 202 -11.11 -20.93 4.18
C TYR A 202 -10.46 -19.59 3.82
N ARG A 203 -10.48 -19.19 2.55
CA ARG A 203 -10.02 -17.85 2.11
C ARG A 203 -10.87 -16.72 2.70
N ALA A 204 -12.18 -16.89 2.79
CA ALA A 204 -13.05 -15.90 3.42
C ALA A 204 -12.74 -15.75 4.92
N GLY A 205 -12.55 -16.88 5.64
CA GLY A 205 -12.15 -16.90 7.05
C GLY A 205 -10.79 -16.24 7.27
N PHE A 206 -9.78 -16.62 6.48
CA PHE A 206 -8.46 -15.99 6.47
C PHE A 206 -8.55 -14.48 6.29
N THR A 207 -9.33 -14.02 5.30
CA THR A 207 -9.50 -12.60 5.00
C THR A 207 -10.14 -11.85 6.16
N LYS A 208 -11.20 -12.41 6.76
CA LYS A 208 -11.86 -11.81 7.92
C LYS A 208 -10.90 -11.68 9.10
N GLN A 209 -10.13 -12.72 9.38
CA GLN A 209 -9.19 -12.68 10.48
C GLN A 209 -8.02 -11.70 10.25
N ALA A 210 -7.50 -11.66 9.02
CA ALA A 210 -6.50 -10.67 8.62
C ALA A 210 -7.06 -9.24 8.73
N TYR A 211 -8.32 -9.02 8.37
CA TYR A 211 -9.02 -7.74 8.58
C TYR A 211 -9.10 -7.39 10.08
N ASP A 212 -9.61 -8.31 10.91
CA ASP A 212 -9.80 -8.12 12.36
C ASP A 212 -8.47 -7.88 13.10
N THR A 213 -7.36 -8.30 12.51
CA THR A 213 -6.01 -8.08 13.03
C THR A 213 -5.45 -6.73 12.56
N LEU A 214 -5.47 -6.48 11.25
CA LEU A 214 -4.78 -5.35 10.63
C LEU A 214 -5.58 -4.03 10.60
N TRP A 215 -6.87 -4.05 10.91
CA TRP A 215 -7.68 -2.82 10.93
C TRP A 215 -7.15 -1.80 11.95
N LYS A 216 -6.49 -2.26 13.02
CA LYS A 216 -5.88 -1.39 14.05
C LYS A 216 -4.71 -0.57 13.53
N ASP A 217 -4.09 -1.04 12.45
CA ASP A 217 -2.97 -0.39 11.77
C ASP A 217 -3.45 0.36 10.51
N ASP A 218 -4.74 0.71 10.43
CA ASP A 218 -5.39 1.40 9.31
C ASP A 218 -5.27 0.65 7.96
N ILE A 219 -5.22 -0.69 8.02
CA ILE A 219 -5.19 -1.56 6.84
C ILE A 219 -6.53 -2.28 6.69
N ILE A 220 -7.19 -2.01 5.58
CA ILE A 220 -8.41 -2.68 5.15
C ILE A 220 -8.05 -3.90 4.31
N VAL A 221 -8.42 -5.08 4.77
CA VAL A 221 -8.25 -6.34 4.04
C VAL A 221 -9.57 -6.78 3.40
N SER A 222 -9.52 -7.27 2.16
CA SER A 222 -10.70 -7.77 1.44
C SER A 222 -10.31 -8.92 0.50
N ALA A 223 -11.24 -9.84 0.23
CA ALA A 223 -11.08 -10.86 -0.79
C ALA A 223 -11.81 -10.45 -2.06
N ARG A 224 -11.26 -10.83 -3.22
CA ARG A 224 -11.83 -10.55 -4.54
C ARG A 224 -11.61 -11.72 -5.49
N GLY A 225 -12.22 -11.62 -6.67
CA GLY A 225 -12.12 -12.65 -7.71
C GLY A 225 -13.02 -13.85 -7.43
N ASP A 226 -13.00 -14.80 -8.36
CA ASP A 226 -13.77 -16.02 -8.25
C ASP A 226 -13.29 -16.85 -7.04
N GLY A 227 -14.24 -17.37 -6.27
CA GLY A 227 -13.97 -18.16 -5.07
C GLY A 227 -13.07 -17.47 -4.04
N ASN A 228 -13.07 -16.13 -3.95
CA ASN A 228 -12.18 -15.35 -3.07
C ASN A 228 -10.68 -15.57 -3.34
N SER A 229 -10.29 -15.82 -4.59
CA SER A 229 -8.92 -16.21 -4.94
C SER A 229 -7.86 -15.10 -4.87
N THR A 230 -8.25 -13.83 -4.72
CA THR A 230 -7.32 -12.70 -4.59
C THR A 230 -7.46 -12.03 -3.23
N LEU A 231 -6.36 -11.95 -2.47
CA LEU A 231 -6.30 -11.19 -1.22
C LEU A 231 -5.87 -9.76 -1.52
N ARG A 232 -6.64 -8.76 -1.09
CA ARG A 232 -6.30 -7.34 -1.26
C ARG A 232 -6.15 -6.64 0.08
N LEU A 233 -5.01 -6.00 0.27
CA LEU A 233 -4.70 -5.14 1.41
C LEU A 233 -4.65 -3.68 0.95
N ARG A 234 -5.38 -2.82 1.65
CA ARG A 234 -5.46 -1.39 1.36
C ARG A 234 -5.10 -0.57 2.59
N GLY A 235 -4.13 0.34 2.46
CA GLY A 235 -3.73 1.24 3.54
C GLY A 235 -2.60 2.15 3.11
N TYR A 236 -2.57 3.39 3.63
CA TYR A 236 -1.59 4.42 3.22
C TYR A 236 -0.14 3.98 3.42
N VAL A 237 0.11 3.07 4.36
CA VAL A 237 1.40 2.41 4.60
C VAL A 237 1.98 1.77 3.33
N PHE A 238 1.14 1.28 2.41
CA PHE A 238 1.57 0.66 1.17
C PHE A 238 1.96 1.65 0.07
N SER A 239 2.08 2.94 0.39
CA SER A 239 2.75 3.91 -0.50
C SER A 239 4.27 3.68 -0.61
N ALA A 240 4.88 3.00 0.37
CA ALA A 240 6.29 2.68 0.39
C ALA A 240 6.56 1.22 -0.02
N ASN A 241 7.42 1.02 -1.02
CA ASN A 241 7.79 -0.31 -1.53
C ASN A 241 8.35 -1.26 -0.46
N ARG A 242 9.09 -0.72 0.53
CA ARG A 242 9.62 -1.52 1.65
C ARG A 242 8.49 -2.20 2.42
N ASN A 243 7.43 -1.46 2.73
CA ASN A 243 6.31 -1.98 3.51
C ASN A 243 5.55 -3.05 2.73
N ILE A 244 5.41 -2.89 1.41
CA ILE A 244 4.84 -3.92 0.52
C ILE A 244 5.67 -5.20 0.59
N ALA A 245 7.00 -5.09 0.44
CA ALA A 245 7.90 -6.24 0.42
C ALA A 245 7.87 -7.02 1.76
N GLU A 246 7.95 -6.32 2.88
CA GLU A 246 7.91 -6.92 4.23
C GLU A 246 6.56 -7.58 4.52
N THR A 247 5.45 -6.92 4.16
CA THR A 247 4.10 -7.47 4.35
C THR A 247 3.87 -8.69 3.46
N HIS A 248 4.31 -8.65 2.19
CA HIS A 248 4.22 -9.79 1.29
C HIS A 248 5.01 -10.99 1.83
N ALA A 249 6.24 -10.78 2.31
CA ALA A 249 7.06 -11.85 2.89
C ALA A 249 6.40 -12.51 4.10
N GLY A 250 5.67 -11.74 4.93
CA GLY A 250 4.92 -12.28 6.07
C GLY A 250 3.63 -13.02 5.68
N LEU A 251 2.99 -12.63 4.58
CA LEU A 251 1.70 -13.21 4.14
C LEU A 251 1.83 -14.43 3.24
N VAL A 252 2.87 -14.48 2.42
CA VAL A 252 2.98 -15.42 1.29
C VAL A 252 2.72 -16.87 1.71
N GLU A 253 3.29 -17.32 2.83
CA GLU A 253 3.12 -18.69 3.29
C GLU A 253 1.67 -18.99 3.71
N GLY A 254 1.06 -18.10 4.50
CA GLY A 254 -0.32 -18.26 4.97
C GLY A 254 -1.32 -18.23 3.81
N ALA A 255 -1.13 -17.25 2.91
CA ALA A 255 -1.97 -17.09 1.74
C ALA A 255 -1.86 -18.29 0.78
N SER A 256 -0.66 -18.84 0.58
CA SER A 256 -0.44 -20.03 -0.24
C SER A 256 -1.09 -21.28 0.34
N ARG A 257 -1.07 -21.46 1.67
CA ARG A 257 -1.69 -22.63 2.34
C ARG A 257 -3.20 -22.68 2.12
N VAL A 258 -3.88 -21.53 2.08
CA VAL A 258 -5.31 -21.43 1.75
C VAL A 258 -5.58 -21.19 0.25
N ARG A 259 -4.56 -21.39 -0.60
CA ARG A 259 -4.65 -21.35 -2.07
C ARG A 259 -5.16 -20.01 -2.63
N PHE A 260 -4.74 -18.88 -2.04
CA PHE A 260 -4.89 -17.61 -2.76
C PHE A 260 -3.99 -17.64 -4.00
N LYS A 261 -4.52 -17.17 -5.14
CA LYS A 261 -3.78 -17.08 -6.39
C LYS A 261 -2.98 -15.79 -6.52
N ARG A 262 -3.37 -14.74 -5.77
CA ARG A 262 -2.78 -13.41 -5.87
C ARG A 262 -2.91 -12.62 -4.57
N ILE A 263 -1.90 -11.82 -4.27
CA ILE A 263 -1.94 -10.78 -3.24
C ILE A 263 -1.82 -9.41 -3.91
N GLU A 264 -2.68 -8.47 -3.52
CA GLU A 264 -2.72 -7.10 -4.04
C GLU A 264 -2.55 -6.09 -2.92
N PHE A 265 -1.72 -5.09 -3.15
CA PHE A 265 -1.49 -3.96 -2.25
C PHE A 265 -1.96 -2.67 -2.90
N GLN A 266 -2.66 -1.84 -2.13
CA GLN A 266 -3.19 -0.56 -2.61
C GLN A 266 -3.05 0.52 -1.53
N ALA A 267 -2.49 1.69 -1.86
CA ALA A 267 -2.32 2.75 -0.86
C ALA A 267 -3.66 3.36 -0.40
N PHE A 268 -4.57 3.62 -1.33
CA PHE A 268 -5.90 4.19 -1.07
C PHE A 268 -6.87 3.83 -2.19
N GLU A 269 -8.16 4.07 -1.98
CA GLU A 269 -9.20 3.78 -2.97
C GLU A 269 -8.98 4.53 -4.30
N GLY A 270 -8.95 3.79 -5.41
CA GLY A 270 -8.67 4.36 -6.73
C GLY A 270 -7.18 4.57 -7.04
N GLY A 271 -6.29 4.33 -6.06
CA GLY A 271 -4.85 4.35 -6.27
C GLY A 271 -4.34 3.14 -7.08
N SER A 272 -3.09 3.22 -7.54
CA SER A 272 -2.40 2.12 -8.21
C SER A 272 -2.35 0.87 -7.33
N VAL A 273 -2.45 -0.29 -7.97
CA VAL A 273 -2.38 -1.60 -7.30
C VAL A 273 -1.06 -2.27 -7.66
N THR A 274 -0.36 -2.78 -6.65
CA THR A 274 0.80 -3.67 -6.84
C THR A 274 0.35 -5.10 -6.57
N SER A 275 0.47 -5.97 -7.56
CA SER A 275 0.01 -7.37 -7.49
C SER A 275 1.17 -8.36 -7.52
N PHE A 276 1.06 -9.42 -6.75
CA PHE A 276 1.96 -10.56 -6.72
C PHE A 276 1.15 -11.83 -6.93
N ASP A 277 1.44 -12.56 -8.01
CA ASP A 277 0.85 -13.88 -8.25
C ASP A 277 1.53 -14.92 -7.36
N LEU A 278 0.75 -15.88 -6.87
CA LEU A 278 1.21 -16.96 -6.02
C LEU A 278 1.17 -18.29 -6.78
N GLU A 279 2.24 -19.07 -6.67
CA GLU A 279 2.29 -20.44 -7.17
C GLU A 279 1.57 -21.34 -6.15
N THR A 280 0.26 -21.50 -6.34
CA THR A 280 -0.57 -22.37 -5.51
C THR A 280 -1.25 -23.46 -6.33
N PRO A 281 -1.42 -24.67 -5.79
CA PRO A 281 -2.17 -25.74 -6.45
C PRO A 281 -3.63 -25.34 -6.67
N ALA A 282 -4.30 -26.04 -7.59
CA ALA A 282 -5.72 -25.83 -7.84
C ALA A 282 -6.56 -26.26 -6.63
N ASP A 283 -7.73 -25.65 -6.41
CA ASP A 283 -8.57 -25.96 -5.24
C ASP A 283 -9.03 -27.44 -5.20
N ASN A 284 -9.10 -28.10 -6.35
CA ASN A 284 -9.48 -29.51 -6.46
C ASN A 284 -8.26 -30.47 -6.45
N GLU A 285 -7.04 -29.94 -6.39
CA GLU A 285 -5.83 -30.76 -6.41
C GLU A 285 -5.53 -31.31 -5.02
N VAL A 286 -5.42 -32.63 -4.91
CA VAL A 286 -5.15 -33.32 -3.63
C VAL A 286 -3.65 -33.46 -3.46
N GLY A 287 -3.12 -33.14 -2.28
CA GLY A 287 -1.68 -33.22 -1.99
C GLY A 287 -1.34 -32.70 -0.61
N VAL A 288 -0.05 -32.61 -0.31
CA VAL A 288 0.47 -32.20 1.01
C VAL A 288 1.52 -31.12 0.85
N TRP A 289 1.50 -30.14 1.75
CA TRP A 289 2.59 -29.18 1.88
C TRP A 289 3.76 -29.79 2.66
N VAL A 290 4.93 -29.89 2.03
CA VAL A 290 6.19 -30.26 2.66
C VAL A 290 7.08 -29.03 2.68
N GLY A 291 7.11 -28.35 3.83
CA GLY A 291 7.71 -27.03 3.93
C GLY A 291 6.94 -26.00 3.10
N ARG A 292 7.59 -25.45 2.05
CA ARG A 292 7.01 -24.48 1.11
C ARG A 292 6.60 -25.10 -0.22
N GLU A 293 6.86 -26.39 -0.42
CA GLU A 293 6.55 -27.08 -1.67
C GLU A 293 5.27 -27.88 -1.50
N PHE A 294 4.39 -27.81 -2.50
CA PHE A 294 3.20 -28.64 -2.56
C PHE A 294 3.53 -29.92 -3.31
N MET A 295 3.43 -31.05 -2.62
CA MET A 295 3.54 -32.38 -3.21
C MET A 295 2.15 -32.85 -3.59
N SER A 296 1.86 -32.81 -4.89
CA SER A 296 0.62 -33.37 -5.44
C SER A 296 0.56 -34.86 -5.13
N ALA A 297 -0.59 -35.34 -4.67
CA ALA A 297 -0.89 -36.76 -4.65
C ALA A 297 -1.25 -37.15 -6.08
N SER A 298 -0.23 -37.24 -6.95
CA SER A 298 -0.41 -37.70 -8.33
C SER A 298 -1.18 -39.01 -8.29
N ARG A 299 -2.18 -39.13 -9.19
CA ARG A 299 -2.90 -40.38 -9.39
C ARG A 299 -1.86 -41.48 -9.64
N PRO A 300 -1.82 -42.56 -8.83
CA PRO A 300 -0.89 -43.66 -9.07
C PRO A 300 -1.14 -44.18 -10.50
N GLY A 301 -0.17 -43.94 -11.39
CA GLY A 301 -0.23 -44.29 -12.81
C GLY A 301 0.09 -43.17 -13.81
N ALA A 302 0.01 -41.88 -13.44
CA ALA A 302 0.32 -40.79 -14.38
C ALA A 302 1.84 -40.58 -14.61
N ASP A 303 2.64 -40.84 -13.57
CA ASP A 303 4.08 -40.53 -13.59
C ASP A 303 4.93 -41.76 -14.00
N GLU A 304 4.38 -42.97 -13.94
CA GLU A 304 5.06 -44.19 -14.40
C GLU A 304 5.16 -44.28 -15.93
N GLU A 305 4.20 -43.71 -16.67
CA GLU A 305 4.25 -43.69 -18.13
C GLU A 305 5.38 -42.78 -18.67
N VAL A 306 5.78 -41.76 -17.90
CA VAL A 306 6.90 -40.87 -18.26
C VAL A 306 8.27 -41.50 -17.97
N MET A 307 8.36 -42.45 -17.03
CA MET A 307 9.60 -43.19 -16.74
C MET A 307 9.83 -44.39 -17.67
N LEU A 308 8.79 -44.89 -18.36
CA LEU A 308 8.85 -46.06 -19.25
C LEU A 308 8.95 -45.72 -20.73
N ALA A 309 8.94 -44.45 -21.12
CA ALA A 309 9.22 -44.07 -22.50
C ALA A 309 10.67 -44.44 -22.85
N PRO A 310 10.92 -45.29 -23.87
CA PRO A 310 12.29 -45.61 -24.27
C PRO A 310 12.98 -44.32 -24.71
N ARG A 311 14.12 -44.02 -24.08
CA ARG A 311 15.04 -43.01 -24.60
C ARG A 311 15.57 -43.53 -25.94
N ASN A 312 15.00 -43.01 -27.03
CA ASN A 312 15.55 -43.19 -28.38
C ASN A 312 16.85 -42.40 -28.53
#